data_AF-A0A3P1CWU8-F1
#
_entry.id   AF-A0A3P1CWU8-F1
#
_cell.length_a   1.000
_cell.length_b   1.000
_cell.length_c   1.000
_cell.angle_alpha   90.00
_cell.angle_beta   90.00
_cell.angle_gamma   90.00
#
_symmetry.space_group_name_H-M   'P 1'
#
loop_
_entity.id
_entity.type
_entity.pdbx_description
1 polymer ?
#
loop_
_entity_poly.entity_id
_entity_poly.type
_entity_poly.pdbx_seq_one_letter_code
_entity_poly.pdbx_strand_id
1 'polypeptide(L)'
;MEKMFVVRVVGVDDLGAETPATIPMKFETSPDAALIEQDLNEQYPHLKHRVVEIEELKTPGEVDNWHHSFLGSVMGTDLPAVEEEKDAEN
;
A
#
# COMPACT_ATOMS: atom_id res chain seq x y z
N MET A 1 -3.53 -19.58 -2.05
CA MET A 1 -2.37 -18.72 -1.76
C MET A 1 -2.88 -17.66 -0.80
N GLU A 2 -2.32 -17.58 0.41
CA GLU A 2 -2.71 -16.55 1.38
C GLU A 2 -2.20 -15.18 0.93
N LYS A 3 -3.08 -14.19 0.89
CA LYS A 3 -2.77 -12.78 0.62
C LYS A 3 -2.81 -12.00 1.94
N MET A 4 -1.98 -10.97 2.05
CA MET A 4 -1.99 -10.09 3.22
C MET A 4 -2.86 -8.88 2.92
N PHE A 5 -3.69 -8.50 3.89
CA PHE A 5 -4.57 -7.35 3.81
C PHE A 5 -4.34 -6.45 5.02
N VAL A 6 -4.45 -5.15 4.82
CA VAL A 6 -4.52 -4.16 5.90
C VAL A 6 -5.96 -3.69 5.96
N VAL A 7 -6.61 -3.97 7.09
CA VAL A 7 -7.97 -3.54 7.35
C VAL A 7 -7.92 -2.34 8.29
N ARG A 8 -8.54 -1.23 7.88
CA ARG A 8 -8.75 -0.07 8.75
C ARG A 8 -10.17 -0.13 9.29
N VAL A 9 -10.27 -0.14 10.61
CA VAL A 9 -11.54 -0.21 11.33
C VAL A 9 -11.66 0.97 12.27
N VAL A 10 -12.89 1.40 12.53
CA VAL A 10 -13.21 2.37 13.56
C VAL A 10 -14.08 1.67 14.58
N GLY A 11 -13.58 1.54 15.81
CA GLY A 11 -14.36 1.09 16.95
C GLY A 11 -15.09 2.27 17.58
N VAL A 12 -16.37 2.13 17.86
CA VAL A 12 -17.19 3.11 18.58
C VAL A 12 -17.60 2.48 19.91
N ASP A 13 -17.29 3.17 21.01
CA ASP A 13 -17.71 2.72 22.35
C ASP A 13 -19.15 3.13 22.70
N ASP A 14 -19.65 2.64 23.83
CA ASP A 14 -21.01 2.95 24.32
C ASP A 14 -21.21 4.45 24.64
N LEU A 15 -20.12 5.22 24.77
CA LEU A 15 -20.13 6.66 24.99
C LEU A 15 -20.04 7.47 23.68
N GLY A 16 -19.91 6.79 22.54
CA GLY A 16 -19.80 7.38 21.21
C GLY A 16 -18.39 7.84 20.82
N ALA A 17 -17.35 7.44 21.56
CA ALA A 17 -15.98 7.76 21.21
C ALA A 17 -15.48 6.85 20.07
N GLU A 18 -14.99 7.47 19.00
CA GLU A 18 -14.44 6.77 17.83
C GLU A 18 -12.94 6.54 18.02
N THR A 19 -12.51 5.27 17.93
CA THR A 19 -11.11 4.86 17.99
C THR A 19 -10.71 4.21 16.66
N PRO A 20 -9.92 4.89 15.81
CA PRO A 20 -9.41 4.30 14.59
C PRO A 20 -8.31 3.27 14.91
N ALA A 21 -8.37 2.12 14.25
CA ALA A 21 -7.40 1.05 14.37
C ALA A 21 -7.06 0.45 13.00
N THR A 22 -5.81 0.01 12.85
CA THR A 22 -5.31 -0.63 11.64
C THR A 22 -4.86 -2.05 11.99
N ILE A 23 -5.49 -3.05 11.39
CA ILE A 23 -5.28 -4.46 11.72
C ILE A 23 -4.75 -5.19 10.48
N PRO A 24 -3.53 -5.75 10.52
CA PRO A 24 -3.04 -6.62 9.47
C PRO A 24 -3.71 -7.99 9.58
N MET A 25 -4.31 -8.46 8.49
CA MET A 25 -5.00 -9.75 8.44
C MET A 25 -4.50 -10.57 7.23
N LYS A 26 -4.53 -11.89 7.37
CA LYS A 26 -4.23 -12.82 6.28
C LYS A 26 -5.54 -13.45 5.84
N PHE A 27 -5.82 -13.39 4.54
CA PHE A 27 -7.00 -14.03 3.96
C PHE A 27 -6.62 -14.77 2.68
N GLU A 28 -7.29 -15.90 2.42
CA GLU A 28 -7.09 -16.65 1.17
C GLU A 28 -7.78 -15.97 -0.02
N THR A 29 -8.84 -15.20 0.23
CA THR A 29 -9.64 -14.47 -0.76
C THR A 29 -9.87 -13.02 -0.32
N SER A 30 -10.49 -12.19 -1.17
CA SER A 30 -10.95 -10.86 -0.78
C SER A 30 -11.81 -10.95 0.49
N PRO A 31 -11.40 -10.32 1.60
CA PRO A 31 -12.17 -10.42 2.83
C PRO A 31 -13.44 -9.60 2.76
N ASP A 32 -14.49 -10.11 3.41
CA ASP A 32 -15.76 -9.41 3.55
C ASP A 32 -15.74 -8.50 4.79
N ALA A 33 -16.06 -7.23 4.59
CA ALA A 33 -16.16 -6.25 5.66
C ALA A 33 -17.16 -6.69 6.74
N ALA A 34 -18.30 -7.28 6.36
CA ALA A 34 -19.33 -7.69 7.30
C ALA A 34 -18.86 -8.81 8.25
N LEU A 35 -18.06 -9.75 7.74
CA LEU A 35 -17.49 -10.83 8.54
C LEU A 35 -16.44 -10.30 9.52
N ILE A 36 -15.60 -9.36 9.09
CA ILE A 36 -14.60 -8.73 9.96
C ILE A 36 -15.28 -7.92 11.07
N GLU A 37 -16.33 -7.16 10.74
CA GLU A 37 -17.10 -6.41 11.74
C GLU A 37 -17.75 -7.35 12.76
N GLN A 38 -18.33 -8.46 12.31
CA GLN A 38 -18.93 -9.45 13.21
C GLN A 38 -17.89 -10.05 14.16
N ASP A 39 -16.75 -10.52 13.64
CA ASP A 39 -15.69 -11.12 14.44
C ASP A 39 -15.12 -10.13 15.47
N LEU A 40 -14.87 -8.88 15.06
CA LEU A 40 -14.40 -7.83 15.98
C LEU A 40 -15.44 -7.48 17.05
N ASN A 41 -16.73 -7.45 16.71
CA ASN A 41 -17.80 -7.21 17.67
C ASN A 41 -17.97 -8.38 18.65
N GLU A 42 -17.72 -9.62 18.22
CA GLU A 42 -17.74 -10.81 19.08
C GLU A 42 -16.53 -10.83 20.03
N GLN A 43 -15.34 -10.45 19.55
CA GLN A 43 -14.12 -10.39 20.36
C GLN A 43 -14.14 -9.22 21.36
N TYR A 44 -14.70 -8.08 20.96
CA TYR A 44 -14.79 -6.87 21.78
C TYR A 44 -16.25 -6.43 21.92
N PRO A 45 -17.05 -7.09 22.76
CA PRO A 45 -18.50 -6.88 22.87
C PRO A 45 -18.91 -5.48 23.39
N HIS A 46 -17.95 -4.72 23.92
CA HIS A 46 -18.13 -3.34 24.41
C HIS A 46 -17.86 -2.28 23.33
N LEU A 47 -17.52 -2.71 22.11
CA LEU A 47 -17.22 -1.83 20.98
C LEU A 47 -18.05 -2.26 19.78
N LYS A 48 -18.53 -1.28 19.02
CA LYS A 48 -19.11 -1.48 17.69
C LYS A 48 -18.08 -1.09 16.64
N HIS A 49 -17.64 -2.05 15.85
CA HIS A 49 -16.64 -1.86 14.81
C HIS A 49 -17.32 -1.59 13.48
N ARG A 50 -16.76 -0.64 12.73
CA ARG A 50 -17.07 -0.42 11.32
C ARG A 50 -15.79 -0.49 10.51
N VAL A 51 -15.78 -1.31 9.46
CA VAL A 51 -14.66 -1.36 8.51
C VAL A 51 -14.76 -0.15 7.59
N VAL A 52 -13.67 0.61 7.49
CA VAL A 52 -13.59 1.81 6.65
C VAL A 52 -12.89 1.52 5.34
N GLU A 53 -11.84 0.69 5.38
CA GLU A 53 -11.00 0.41 4.23
C GLU A 53 -10.36 -0.97 4.35
N ILE A 54 -10.27 -1.67 3.23
CA ILE A 54 -9.56 -2.94 3.10
C ILE A 54 -8.58 -2.77 1.95
N GLU A 55 -7.29 -2.82 2.26
CA GLU A 55 -6.22 -2.70 1.27
C GLU A 55 -5.47 -4.03 1.16
N GLU A 56 -5.34 -4.58 -0.05
CA GLU A 56 -4.48 -5.74 -0.30
C GLU A 56 -3.02 -5.27 -0.32
N LEU A 57 -2.20 -5.83 0.57
CA LEU A 57 -0.76 -5.59 0.55
C LEU A 57 -0.15 -6.31 -0.64
N LYS A 58 0.48 -5.52 -1.52
CA LYS A 58 1.25 -6.03 -2.64
C LYS A 58 2.32 -7.01 -2.16
N THR A 59 2.48 -8.09 -2.91
CA THR A 59 3.54 -9.07 -2.66
C THR A 59 4.92 -8.43 -2.93
N PRO A 60 6.01 -8.92 -2.32
CA PRO A 60 7.35 -8.39 -2.58
C PRO A 60 7.72 -8.34 -4.08
N GLY A 61 7.25 -9.29 -4.89
CA GLY A 61 7.46 -9.29 -6.35
C GLY A 61 6.71 -8.17 -7.10
N GLU A 62 5.58 -7.69 -6.58
CA GLU A 62 4.84 -6.54 -7.14
C GLU A 62 5.42 -5.20 -6.68
N VAL A 63 6.03 -5.16 -5.49
CA VAL A 63 6.76 -3.99 -4.98
C VAL A 63 8.05 -3.78 -5.78
N ASP A 64 8.75 -4.85 -6.15
CA ASP A 64 9.96 -4.77 -6.98
C ASP A 64 9.68 -4.10 -8.34
N ASN A 65 8.54 -4.45 -8.96
CA ASN A 65 8.09 -3.85 -10.21
C ASN A 65 7.71 -2.34 -10.09
N TRP A 66 7.34 -1.89 -8.89
CA TRP A 66 7.10 -0.48 -8.59
C TRP A 66 8.42 0.32 -8.51
N HIS A 67 9.47 -0.27 -7.91
CA HIS A 67 10.82 0.32 -7.93
C HIS A 67 11.41 0.43 -9.33
N HIS A 68 11.09 -0.52 -10.22
CA HIS A 68 11.51 -0.48 -11.62
C HIS A 68 10.79 0.58 -12.47
N SER A 69 9.65 1.12 -12.01
CA SER A 69 8.95 2.21 -12.71
C SER A 69 9.42 3.61 -12.25
N PHE A 70 10.08 3.72 -11.10
CA PHE A 70 10.56 5.01 -10.56
C PHE A 70 12.04 5.30 -10.89
N LEU A 71 12.80 4.31 -11.36
CA LEU A 71 14.10 4.52 -11.99
C LEU A 71 13.91 4.75 -13.49
N GLY A 72 13.24 5.85 -13.84
CA GLY A 72 13.54 6.51 -15.10
C GLY A 72 15.06 6.71 -15.15
N SER A 73 15.70 6.13 -16.17
CA SER A 73 17.13 6.18 -16.45
C SER A 73 17.86 7.29 -15.69
N VAL A 74 18.53 6.94 -14.59
CA VAL A 74 19.79 7.62 -14.24
C VAL A 74 20.85 7.06 -15.18
N MET A 75 20.61 7.19 -16.49
CA MET A 75 21.68 7.12 -17.47
C MET A 75 22.56 8.29 -17.10
N GLY A 76 23.75 8.00 -16.57
CA GLY A 76 24.87 8.89 -16.76
C GLY A 76 24.96 9.14 -18.26
N THR A 77 24.43 10.27 -18.70
CA THR A 77 24.83 10.82 -19.98
C THR A 77 26.27 11.24 -19.77
N ASP A 78 27.18 10.33 -20.09
CA ASP A 78 28.48 10.67 -20.65
C ASP A 78 28.21 11.78 -21.67
N LEU A 79 28.42 13.02 -21.27
CA LEU A 79 28.54 14.12 -22.21
C LEU A 79 29.75 13.72 -23.07
N PRO A 80 29.58 13.46 -24.38
CA PRO A 80 30.76 13.40 -25.23
C PRO A 80 31.47 14.74 -25.05
N ALA A 81 32.75 14.67 -24.68
CA ALA A 81 33.63 15.82 -24.72
C ALA A 81 33.39 16.53 -26.06
N VAL A 82 32.92 17.77 -25.99
CA VAL A 82 32.96 18.66 -27.15
C VAL A 82 34.45 18.89 -27.40
N GLU A 83 35.04 18.01 -28.20
CA GLU A 83 36.24 18.35 -28.96
C GLU A 83 35.79 19.45 -29.92
N GLU A 84 36.18 20.68 -29.59
CA GLU A 84 36.09 21.83 -30.48
C GLU A 84 37.04 21.60 -31.67
N GLU A 85 36.65 20.72 -32.60
CA GLU A 85 37.16 20.74 -33.97
C GLU A 85 36.35 21.78 -34.75
N LYS A 86 36.73 23.04 -34.60
CA LYS A 86 36.49 24.06 -35.63
C LYS A 86 37.61 23.95 -36.64
N ASP A 87 37.42 23.11 -37.65
CA ASP A 87 38.14 23.26 -38.91
C ASP A 87 37.16 23.62 -40.02
N ALA A 88 37.36 24.86 -40.49
CA ALA A 88 37.18 25.37 -41.85
C ALA A 88 35.92 24.97 -42.65
N GLU A 89 35.15 25.98 -43.05
CA GLU A 89 34.92 26.18 -44.49
C GLU A 89 34.44 27.61 -44.85
N ASN A 90 35.15 28.21 -45.80
CA ASN A 90 34.77 29.27 -46.75
C ASN A 90 34.43 30.69 -46.25
#